data_AF-A9KXG7-F1
#
_entry.id   AF-A9KXG7-F1
#
_cell.length_a   1.000
_cell.length_b   1.000
_cell.length_c   1.000
_cell.angle_alpha   90.00
_cell.angle_beta   90.00
_cell.angle_gamma   90.00
#
_symmetry.space_group_name_H-M   'P 1'
#
loop_
_entity.id
_entity.type
_entity.pdbx_description
1 polymer ?
#
loop_
_entity_poly.entity_id
_entity_poly.type
_entity_poly.pdbx_seq_one_letter_code
_entity_poly.pdbx_strand_id
1 'polypeptide(L)'
;MAPKIGDWVRSYSAGIWQIYRILDYKCKDPVTGKVVEKTTIFSKRFVSDSFKRSFKEECCDPAFVYLLELDKKKELDAFIESNSGLYQKFIDHEPKQIDCIYNAWIGIPPHRDSQIIADKLKDLGPIKDIEINPKLNELGFNTKAMPSWTVQFVSSGFECLGGYLSFQFLRVLEQ
;
A
#
# COMPACT_ATOMS: atom_id res chain seq x y z
N MET A 1 -0.91 -5.95 23.27
CA MET A 1 -1.05 -7.18 22.45
C MET A 1 -0.90 -6.76 21.00
N ALA A 2 -0.08 -7.44 20.20
CA ALA A 2 0.08 -7.10 18.78
C ALA A 2 -1.17 -7.51 17.99
N PRO A 3 -1.64 -6.71 17.01
CA PRO A 3 -2.78 -7.08 16.16
C PRO A 3 -2.48 -8.33 15.34
N LYS A 4 -3.47 -9.20 15.16
CA LYS A 4 -3.39 -10.38 14.29
C LYS A 4 -4.53 -10.42 13.28
N ILE A 5 -4.40 -11.27 12.27
CA ILE A 5 -5.46 -11.53 11.29
C ILE A 5 -6.74 -11.98 12.01
N GLY A 6 -7.87 -11.41 11.61
CA GLY A 6 -9.19 -11.63 12.21
C GLY A 6 -9.56 -10.65 13.33
N ASP A 7 -8.60 -9.91 13.89
CA ASP A 7 -8.90 -8.93 14.93
C ASP A 7 -9.72 -7.75 14.39
N TRP A 8 -10.64 -7.28 15.23
CA TRP A 8 -11.37 -6.03 15.03
C TRP A 8 -10.54 -4.85 15.53
N VAL A 9 -10.45 -3.81 14.72
CA VAL A 9 -9.57 -2.65 14.95
C VAL A 9 -10.23 -1.33 14.54
N ARG A 10 -9.70 -0.25 15.09
CA ARG A 10 -9.71 1.08 14.47
C ARG A 10 -8.46 1.20 13.61
N SER A 11 -8.59 1.87 12.48
CA SER A 11 -7.49 2.10 11.54
C SER A 11 -7.41 3.58 11.18
N TYR A 12 -6.66 3.90 10.13
CA TYR A 12 -6.43 5.28 9.70
C TYR A 12 -7.75 5.99 9.35
N SER A 13 -8.62 5.32 8.60
CA SER A 13 -9.94 5.84 8.29
C SER A 13 -10.97 5.46 9.36
N ALA A 14 -11.91 6.37 9.64
CA ALA A 14 -12.99 6.15 10.58
C ALA A 14 -13.84 4.89 10.26
N GLY A 15 -14.35 4.22 11.29
CA GLY A 15 -15.11 2.96 11.19
C GLY A 15 -14.48 1.79 11.94
N ILE A 16 -15.16 0.64 11.86
CA ILE A 16 -14.72 -0.62 12.48
C ILE A 16 -14.23 -1.55 11.38
N TRP A 17 -12.98 -1.97 11.52
CA TRP A 17 -12.23 -2.71 10.51
C TRP A 17 -11.85 -4.08 11.03
N GLN A 18 -11.70 -5.06 10.14
CA GLN A 18 -11.13 -6.36 10.45
C GLN A 18 -9.82 -6.55 9.69
N ILE A 19 -8.77 -6.97 10.37
CA ILE A 19 -7.49 -7.29 9.74
C ILE A 19 -7.66 -8.57 8.92
N TYR A 20 -7.30 -8.53 7.63
CA TYR A 20 -7.34 -9.72 6.77
C TYR A 20 -5.96 -10.15 6.27
N ARG A 21 -4.95 -9.27 6.31
CA ARG A 21 -3.57 -9.59 5.92
C ARG A 21 -2.60 -8.73 6.70
N ILE A 22 -1.47 -9.32 7.08
CA ILE A 22 -0.30 -8.62 7.64
C ILE A 22 0.88 -9.01 6.75
N LEU A 23 1.64 -8.03 6.29
CA LEU A 23 2.79 -8.25 5.42
C LEU A 23 4.03 -7.61 6.04
N ASP A 24 5.06 -8.43 6.22
CA ASP A 24 6.40 -7.99 6.59
C ASP A 24 7.32 -8.00 5.37
N TYR A 25 8.08 -6.93 5.19
CA TYR A 25 9.01 -6.77 4.07
C TYR A 25 10.16 -5.84 4.45
N LYS A 26 11.18 -5.84 3.61
CA LYS A 26 12.33 -4.94 3.69
C LYS A 26 12.14 -3.81 2.71
N CYS A 27 12.49 -2.60 3.13
CA CYS A 27 12.52 -1.43 2.25
C CYS A 27 13.68 -0.52 2.61
N LYS A 28 13.99 0.42 1.72
CA LYS A 28 14.91 1.50 2.01
C LYS A 28 14.22 2.56 2.87
N ASP A 29 14.79 2.87 4.02
CA ASP A 29 14.40 4.06 4.76
C ASP A 29 14.78 5.31 3.95
N PRO A 30 13.83 6.20 3.64
CA PRO A 30 14.07 7.34 2.76
C PRO A 30 14.97 8.41 3.39
N VAL A 31 15.09 8.45 4.73
CA VAL A 31 15.87 9.47 5.46
C VAL A 31 17.32 9.03 5.63
N THR A 32 17.52 7.79 6.08
CA THR A 32 18.82 7.23 6.43
C THR A 32 19.45 6.44 5.28
N GLY A 33 18.65 6.04 4.29
CA GLY A 33 19.08 5.19 3.19
C GLY A 33 19.38 3.74 3.58
N LYS A 34 19.17 3.36 4.85
CA LYS A 34 19.42 2.01 5.36
C LYS A 34 18.27 1.07 5.00
N VAL A 35 18.56 -0.22 4.91
CA VAL A 35 17.52 -1.25 4.83
C VAL A 35 16.88 -1.39 6.20
N VAL A 36 15.56 -1.33 6.24
CA VAL A 36 14.76 -1.53 7.44
C VAL A 36 13.68 -2.57 7.18
N GLU A 37 13.24 -3.22 8.26
CA GLU A 37 12.05 -4.07 8.23
C GLU A 37 10.81 -3.20 8.43
N LYS A 38 9.77 -3.48 7.66
CA LYS A 38 8.51 -2.76 7.69
C LYS A 38 7.36 -3.75 7.65
N THR A 39 6.33 -3.42 8.42
CA THR A 39 5.06 -4.15 8.43
C THR A 39 3.99 -3.28 7.81
N THR A 40 3.09 -3.86 7.03
CA THR A 40 1.86 -3.21 6.57
C THR A 40 0.67 -4.08 6.93
N ILE A 41 -0.33 -3.47 7.56
CA ILE A 41 -1.56 -4.14 7.96
C ILE A 41 -2.64 -3.78 6.94
N PHE A 42 -3.30 -4.80 6.40
CA PHE A 42 -4.42 -4.66 5.49
C PHE A 42 -5.71 -5.02 6.21
N SER A 43 -6.70 -4.15 6.08
CA SER A 43 -7.98 -4.32 6.77
C SER A 43 -9.16 -4.00 5.86
N LYS A 44 -10.29 -4.66 6.13
CA LYS A 44 -11.57 -4.39 5.48
C LYS A 44 -12.58 -3.85 6.47
N ARG A 45 -13.24 -2.75 6.13
CA ARG A 45 -14.23 -2.08 6.98
C ARG A 45 -15.53 -2.83 6.91
N PHE A 46 -16.12 -3.09 8.05
CA PHE A 46 -17.46 -3.65 8.13
C PHE A 46 -18.51 -2.54 8.17
N VAL A 47 -18.36 -1.63 9.13
CA VAL A 47 -19.32 -0.55 9.40
C VAL A 47 -18.62 0.79 9.70
N SER A 48 -19.35 1.89 9.54
CA SER A 48 -18.97 3.21 10.06
C SER A 48 -19.04 3.24 11.59
N ASP A 49 -18.56 4.34 12.20
CA ASP A 49 -18.69 4.57 13.66
C ASP A 49 -20.15 4.59 14.14
N SER A 50 -21.08 4.90 13.24
CA SER A 50 -22.53 4.88 13.45
C SER A 50 -23.20 3.56 13.05
N PHE A 51 -22.43 2.47 12.92
CA PHE A 51 -22.93 1.14 12.59
C PHE A 51 -23.68 1.02 11.24
N LYS A 52 -23.42 1.94 10.30
CA LYS A 52 -23.94 1.84 8.93
C LYS A 52 -23.00 0.98 8.10
N ARG A 53 -23.55 0.09 7.26
CA ARG A 53 -22.77 -0.71 6.29
C ARG A 53 -21.80 0.19 5.53
N SER A 54 -20.52 -0.16 5.53
CA SER A 54 -19.50 0.66 4.88
C SER A 54 -18.28 -0.12 4.40
N PHE A 55 -18.51 -1.10 3.53
CA PHE A 55 -17.44 -1.96 3.03
C PHE A 55 -16.41 -1.16 2.24
N LYS A 56 -15.16 -1.24 2.70
CA LYS A 56 -13.97 -0.62 2.12
C LYS A 56 -12.75 -1.42 2.52
N GLU A 57 -11.65 -1.17 1.85
CA GLU A 57 -10.35 -1.77 2.11
C GLU A 57 -9.31 -0.67 2.27
N GLU A 58 -8.38 -0.86 3.19
CA GLU A 58 -7.20 -0.01 3.27
C GLU A 58 -6.00 -0.80 3.78
N CYS A 59 -4.82 -0.22 3.62
CA CYS A 59 -3.60 -0.69 4.23
C CYS A 59 -2.85 0.47 4.87
N CYS A 60 -2.25 0.24 6.03
CA CYS A 60 -1.49 1.26 6.72
C CYS A 60 -0.36 0.66 7.58
N ASP A 61 0.49 1.56 8.08
CA ASP A 61 1.49 1.23 9.08
C ASP A 61 0.80 0.78 10.39
N PRO A 62 1.37 -0.21 11.12
CA PRO A 62 0.84 -0.65 12.41
C PRO A 62 0.63 0.47 13.44
N ALA A 63 1.38 1.57 13.36
CA ALA A 63 1.23 2.71 14.25
C ALA A 63 -0.17 3.36 14.19
N PHE A 64 -0.92 3.14 13.10
CA PHE A 64 -2.28 3.65 12.91
C PHE A 64 -3.37 2.61 13.23
N VAL A 65 -3.00 1.42 13.73
CA VAL A 65 -3.93 0.33 14.00
C VAL A 65 -4.07 0.10 15.50
N TYR A 66 -5.30 0.22 15.99
CA TYR A 66 -5.63 0.05 17.40
C TYR A 66 -6.67 -1.04 17.55
N LEU A 67 -6.42 -2.01 18.44
CA LEU A 67 -7.41 -3.03 18.76
C LEU A 67 -8.72 -2.39 19.24
N LEU A 68 -9.84 -2.92 18.80
CA LEU A 68 -11.15 -2.44 19.21
C LEU A 68 -11.33 -2.68 20.73
N GLU A 69 -11.68 -1.61 21.45
CA GLU A 69 -11.92 -1.66 22.89
C GLU A 69 -13.04 -2.65 23.24
N LEU A 70 -12.96 -3.24 24.44
CA LEU A 70 -13.87 -4.31 24.85
C LEU A 70 -15.35 -3.92 24.76
N ASP A 71 -15.71 -2.70 25.17
CA ASP A 71 -17.10 -2.25 25.14
C ASP A 71 -17.60 -2.04 23.70
N LYS A 72 -16.75 -1.48 22.82
CA LYS A 72 -17.06 -1.39 21.39
C LYS A 72 -17.12 -2.74 20.70
N LYS A 73 -16.32 -3.71 21.15
CA LYS A 73 -16.41 -5.09 20.66
C LYS A 73 -17.74 -5.74 21.05
N LYS A 74 -18.21 -5.56 22.29
CA LYS A 74 -19.54 -6.06 22.71
C LYS A 74 -20.68 -5.42 21.91
N GLU A 75 -20.62 -4.11 21.68
CA GLU A 75 -21.58 -3.42 20.80
C GLU A 75 -21.58 -4.01 19.39
N LEU A 76 -20.38 -4.29 18.85
CA LEU A 76 -20.22 -4.91 17.54
C LEU A 76 -20.78 -6.32 17.48
N ASP A 77 -20.49 -7.15 18.47
CA ASP A 77 -20.97 -8.52 18.54
C ASP A 77 -22.51 -8.55 18.56
N ALA A 78 -23.16 -7.71 19.38
CA ALA A 78 -24.61 -7.57 19.41
C ALA A 78 -25.20 -7.06 18.08
N PHE A 79 -24.50 -6.14 17.41
CA PHE A 79 -24.88 -5.68 16.07
C PHE A 79 -24.80 -6.81 15.04
N ILE A 80 -23.74 -7.63 15.08
CA ILE A 80 -23.54 -8.79 14.18
C ILE A 80 -24.65 -9.81 14.39
N GLU A 81 -24.98 -10.15 15.63
CA GLU A 81 -26.06 -11.08 15.97
C GLU A 81 -27.41 -10.59 15.41
N SER A 82 -27.71 -9.30 15.57
CA SER A 82 -28.94 -8.68 15.07
C SER A 82 -28.96 -8.51 13.54
N ASN A 83 -27.80 -8.55 12.88
CA ASN A 83 -27.64 -8.29 11.45
C ASN A 83 -26.82 -9.40 10.75
N SER A 84 -27.09 -10.66 11.09
CA SER A 84 -26.31 -11.82 10.63
C SER A 84 -26.16 -11.89 9.10
N GLY A 85 -27.20 -11.54 8.35
CA GLY A 85 -27.15 -11.50 6.88
C GLY A 85 -26.21 -10.42 6.32
N LEU A 86 -26.04 -9.29 7.02
CA LEU A 86 -25.07 -8.26 6.64
C LEU A 86 -23.64 -8.72 6.97
N TYR A 87 -23.46 -9.37 8.12
CA TYR A 87 -22.18 -9.94 8.51
C TYR A 87 -21.74 -11.05 7.54
N GLN A 88 -22.65 -11.92 7.10
CA GLN A 88 -22.33 -12.94 6.11
C GLN A 88 -21.83 -12.30 4.80
N LYS A 89 -22.52 -11.26 4.31
CA LYS A 89 -22.06 -10.48 3.14
C LYS A 89 -20.68 -9.87 3.33
N PHE A 90 -20.30 -9.51 4.56
CA PHE A 90 -18.97 -8.99 4.87
C PHE A 90 -17.89 -10.08 4.88
N ILE A 91 -18.22 -11.26 5.40
CA ILE A 91 -17.32 -12.43 5.37
C ILE A 91 -17.07 -12.86 3.93
N ASP A 92 -18.14 -12.97 3.13
CA ASP A 92 -18.09 -13.34 1.71
C ASP A 92 -17.45 -12.26 0.83
N HIS A 93 -17.32 -11.03 1.34
CA HIS A 93 -16.69 -9.93 0.60
C HIS A 93 -15.17 -10.13 0.56
N GLU A 94 -14.67 -10.40 -0.65
CA GLU A 94 -13.25 -10.42 -0.96
C GLU A 94 -12.72 -8.98 -1.10
N PRO A 95 -11.76 -8.56 -0.25
CA PRO A 95 -11.13 -7.25 -0.37
C PRO A 95 -10.55 -7.04 -1.75
N LYS A 96 -10.77 -5.85 -2.34
CA LYS A 96 -10.03 -5.44 -3.53
C LYS A 96 -8.53 -5.41 -3.24
N GLN A 97 -7.74 -5.87 -4.21
CA GLN A 97 -6.29 -5.75 -4.16
C GLN A 97 -5.88 -4.28 -4.03
N ILE A 98 -4.92 -4.01 -3.14
CA ILE A 98 -4.31 -2.70 -2.96
C ILE A 98 -2.87 -2.79 -3.46
N ASP A 99 -2.51 -1.90 -4.38
CA ASP A 99 -1.16 -1.82 -4.94
C ASP A 99 -0.32 -0.77 -4.22
N CYS A 100 0.99 -1.02 -4.13
CA CYS A 100 1.94 -0.03 -3.63
C CYS A 100 2.53 0.78 -4.79
N ILE A 101 2.46 2.10 -4.71
CA ILE A 101 3.04 3.00 -5.73
C ILE A 101 4.34 3.60 -5.23
N TYR A 102 5.38 3.50 -6.05
CA TYR A 102 6.65 4.18 -5.84
C TYR A 102 6.82 5.29 -6.88
N ASN A 103 7.04 6.51 -6.42
CA ASN A 103 7.29 7.67 -7.28
C ASN A 103 8.79 7.99 -7.27
N ALA A 104 9.45 7.76 -8.40
CA ALA A 104 10.82 8.18 -8.62
C ALA A 104 10.86 9.50 -9.39
N TRP A 105 11.87 10.33 -9.15
CA TRP A 105 12.07 11.56 -9.90
C TRP A 105 13.20 11.41 -10.92
N ILE A 106 13.00 11.98 -12.10
CA ILE A 106 14.01 12.09 -13.15
C ILE A 106 14.06 13.52 -13.67
N GLY A 107 15.23 13.99 -14.07
CA GLY A 107 15.38 15.25 -14.78
C GLY A 107 14.55 15.27 -16.07
N ILE A 108 13.99 16.43 -16.38
CA ILE A 108 13.20 16.61 -17.61
C ILE A 108 14.13 16.47 -18.82
N PRO A 109 13.86 15.53 -19.76
CA PRO A 109 14.71 15.35 -20.93
C PRO A 109 14.60 16.57 -21.86
N PRO A 110 15.65 16.91 -22.63
CA PRO A 110 15.66 18.09 -23.50
C PRO A 110 14.49 18.15 -24.49
N HIS A 111 14.08 16.99 -25.01
CA HIS A 111 12.98 16.87 -25.99
C HIS A 111 11.59 16.75 -25.35
N ARG A 112 11.50 16.66 -24.01
CA ARG A 112 10.25 16.53 -23.26
C ARG A 112 9.30 15.48 -23.84
N ASP A 113 9.84 14.30 -24.13
CA ASP A 113 9.08 13.18 -24.67
C ASP A 113 9.00 12.07 -23.62
N SER A 114 7.81 11.89 -23.04
CA SER A 114 7.55 10.87 -22.04
C SER A 114 7.51 9.45 -22.63
N GLN A 115 7.23 9.32 -23.93
CA GLN A 115 7.21 8.03 -24.62
C GLN A 115 8.62 7.45 -24.72
N ILE A 116 9.62 8.28 -25.02
CA ILE A 116 11.04 7.86 -25.02
C ILE A 116 11.45 7.32 -23.64
N ILE A 117 10.98 7.93 -22.56
CA ILE A 117 11.25 7.46 -21.20
C ILE A 117 10.52 6.14 -20.95
N ALA A 118 9.22 6.06 -21.27
CA ALA A 118 8.43 4.85 -21.10
C ALA A 118 9.03 3.66 -21.84
N ASP A 119 9.49 3.87 -23.08
CA ASP A 119 10.11 2.82 -23.89
C ASP A 119 11.43 2.31 -23.31
N LYS A 120 12.20 3.15 -22.59
CA LYS A 120 13.41 2.72 -21.88
C LYS A 120 13.12 1.93 -20.61
N LEU A 121 11.95 2.14 -20.00
CA LEU A 121 11.62 1.59 -18.68
C LEU A 121 10.70 0.37 -18.75
N LYS A 122 9.93 0.20 -19.83
CA LYS A 122 8.95 -0.90 -19.97
C LYS A 122 9.56 -2.30 -19.84
N ASP A 123 10.84 -2.45 -20.24
CA ASP A 123 11.53 -3.74 -20.25
C ASP A 123 12.43 -3.96 -19.02
N LEU A 124 12.36 -3.09 -18.00
CA LEU A 124 13.17 -3.24 -16.78
C LEU A 124 12.85 -4.50 -15.98
N GLY A 125 11.68 -5.08 -16.20
CA GLY A 125 11.15 -6.16 -15.38
C GLY A 125 10.94 -5.75 -13.92
N PRO A 126 10.67 -6.71 -13.03
CA PRO A 126 10.48 -6.45 -11.62
C PRO A 126 11.80 -6.09 -10.92
N ILE A 127 11.82 -4.97 -10.20
CA ILE A 127 12.99 -4.46 -9.48
C ILE A 127 12.63 -4.12 -8.04
N LYS A 128 13.60 -4.17 -7.11
CA LYS A 128 13.35 -3.78 -5.71
C LYS A 128 13.35 -2.25 -5.58
N ASP A 129 12.65 -1.74 -4.58
CA ASP A 129 12.65 -0.30 -4.25
C ASP A 129 14.07 0.30 -4.12
N ILE A 130 14.98 -0.44 -3.49
CA ILE A 130 16.40 -0.07 -3.32
C ILE A 130 17.17 0.06 -4.64
N GLU A 131 16.73 -0.63 -5.69
CA GLU A 131 17.38 -0.73 -7.00
C GLU A 131 16.85 0.31 -8.00
N ILE A 132 15.67 0.91 -7.77
CA ILE A 132 15.02 1.85 -8.70
C ILE A 132 15.93 3.02 -9.05
N ASN A 133 16.39 3.79 -8.06
CA ASN A 133 17.22 4.98 -8.33
C ASN A 133 18.59 4.63 -8.95
N PRO A 134 19.34 3.63 -8.46
CA PRO A 134 20.54 3.16 -9.15
C PRO A 134 20.28 2.82 -10.61
N LYS A 135 19.18 2.11 -10.89
CA LYS A 135 18.85 1.68 -12.24
C LYS A 135 18.47 2.83 -13.16
N LEU A 136 17.74 3.82 -12.66
CA LEU A 136 17.45 5.03 -13.42
C LEU A 136 18.74 5.80 -13.75
N ASN A 137 19.69 5.89 -12.82
CA ASN A 137 20.99 6.53 -13.08
C ASN A 137 21.82 5.74 -14.12
N GLU A 138 21.81 4.40 -14.08
CA GLU A 138 22.44 3.54 -15.11
C GLU A 138 21.86 3.80 -16.51
N LEU A 139 20.57 4.10 -16.60
CA LEU A 139 19.88 4.43 -17.85
C LEU A 139 20.12 5.89 -18.31
N GLY A 140 20.95 6.64 -17.58
CA GLY A 140 21.33 8.02 -17.89
C GLY A 140 20.35 9.08 -17.38
N PHE A 141 19.39 8.72 -16.52
CA PHE A 141 18.49 9.69 -15.91
C PHE A 141 19.13 10.36 -14.70
N ASN A 142 19.05 11.69 -14.62
CA ASN A 142 19.46 12.41 -13.43
C ASN A 142 18.35 12.37 -12.37
N THR A 143 18.50 11.54 -11.34
CA THR A 143 17.47 11.37 -10.29
C THR A 143 17.51 12.46 -9.21
N LYS A 144 18.32 13.51 -9.40
CA LYS A 144 18.48 14.64 -8.46
C LYS A 144 18.19 16.00 -9.12
N ALA A 145 17.95 16.02 -10.43
CA ALA A 145 17.67 17.25 -11.16
C ALA A 145 16.34 17.86 -10.73
N MET A 146 16.30 19.19 -10.71
CA MET A 146 15.09 19.99 -10.54
C MET A 146 15.09 21.06 -11.65
N PRO A 147 13.96 21.29 -12.37
CA PRO A 147 12.68 20.58 -12.26
C PRO A 147 12.76 19.12 -12.71
N SER A 148 11.80 18.31 -12.29
CA SER A 148 11.76 16.86 -12.52
C SER A 148 10.40 16.38 -13.03
N TRP A 149 10.41 15.25 -13.72
CA TRP A 149 9.23 14.44 -13.99
C TRP A 149 9.16 13.27 -13.02
N THR A 150 7.95 12.74 -12.83
CA THR A 150 7.74 11.56 -11.98
C THR A 150 7.63 10.31 -12.84
N VAL A 151 8.43 9.30 -12.55
CA VAL A 151 8.29 7.95 -13.05
C VAL A 151 7.63 7.12 -11.95
N GLN A 152 6.46 6.55 -12.24
CA GLN A 152 5.76 5.69 -11.30
C GLN A 152 6.10 4.24 -11.54
N PHE A 153 6.34 3.54 -10.44
CA PHE A 153 6.42 2.09 -10.39
C PHE A 153 5.32 1.55 -9.48
N VAL A 154 4.88 0.31 -9.73
CA VAL A 154 3.82 -0.36 -8.97
C VAL A 154 4.32 -1.72 -8.47
N SER A 155 4.04 -2.00 -7.20
CA SER A 155 4.08 -3.35 -6.65
C SER A 155 2.66 -3.84 -6.49
N SER A 156 2.22 -4.65 -7.44
CA SER A 156 0.86 -5.20 -7.47
C SER A 156 0.61 -6.04 -6.22
N GLY A 157 -0.42 -5.70 -5.45
CA GLY A 157 -0.77 -6.45 -4.24
C GLY A 157 0.33 -6.53 -3.18
N PHE A 158 1.32 -5.62 -3.23
CA PHE A 158 2.54 -5.71 -2.42
C PHE A 158 3.28 -7.05 -2.60
N GLU A 159 3.46 -7.49 -3.84
CA GLU A 159 4.30 -8.65 -4.15
C GLU A 159 5.75 -8.44 -3.70
N CYS A 160 6.35 -9.49 -3.12
CA CYS A 160 7.72 -9.44 -2.61
C CYS A 160 8.66 -10.34 -3.42
N LEU A 161 9.85 -9.83 -3.75
CA LEU A 161 10.97 -10.57 -4.32
C LEU A 161 12.15 -10.57 -3.32
N GLY A 162 12.48 -11.75 -2.78
CA GLY A 162 13.58 -11.88 -1.82
C GLY A 162 13.37 -11.06 -0.53
N GLY A 163 12.11 -10.87 -0.12
CA GLY A 163 11.72 -10.10 1.07
C GLY A 163 11.61 -8.60 0.86
N TYR A 164 11.83 -8.06 -0.35
CA TYR A 164 11.61 -6.66 -0.70
C TYR A 164 10.38 -6.53 -1.58
N LEU A 165 9.70 -5.40 -1.55
CA LEU A 165 8.63 -5.12 -2.52
C LEU A 165 9.19 -5.14 -3.95
N SER A 166 8.48 -5.84 -4.83
CA SER A 166 8.80 -5.96 -6.24
C SER A 166 8.00 -4.93 -7.03
N PHE A 167 8.70 -4.04 -7.70
CA PHE A 167 8.14 -2.91 -8.43
C PHE A 167 8.35 -3.08 -9.93
N GLN A 168 7.32 -2.78 -10.71
CA GLN A 168 7.37 -2.72 -12.17
C GLN A 168 7.06 -1.31 -12.64
N PHE A 169 7.62 -0.90 -13.77
CA PHE A 169 7.30 0.40 -14.36
C PHE A 169 5.81 0.48 -14.68
N LEU A 170 5.16 1.57 -14.27
CA LEU A 170 3.74 1.81 -14.51
C LEU A 170 3.53 2.88 -15.59
N ARG A 171 4.08 4.09 -15.38
CA ARG A 171 3.90 5.22 -16.29
C ARG A 171 4.83 6.38 -15.96
N VAL A 172 4.92 7.34 -16.87
CA VAL A 172 5.51 8.67 -16.64
C VAL A 172 4.37 9.66 -16.35
N LEU A 173 4.56 10.53 -15.37
CA LEU A 173 3.70 11.68 -15.10
C LEU A 173 4.44 12.95 -15.47
N GLU A 174 3.93 13.61 -16.51
CA GLU A 174 4.35 14.94 -16.93
C GLU A 174 3.81 15.97 -15.93
N GLN A 175 4.64 16.95 -15.57
CA GLN A 175 4.24 18.13 -14.78
C GLN A 175 4.18 19.35 -15.67
#